data_AF-A0A974D5B8-F1
#
_entry.id   AF-A0A974D5B8-F1
#
_cell.length_a   1.000
_cell.length_b   1.000
_cell.length_c   1.000
_cell.angle_alpha   90.00
_cell.angle_beta   90.00
_cell.angle_gamma   90.00
#
_symmetry.space_group_name_H-M   'P 1'
#
loop_
_entity.id
_entity.type
_entity.pdbx_description
1 polymer ?
#
loop_
_entity_poly.entity_id
_entity_poly.type
_entity_poly.pdbx_seq_one_letter_code
_entity_poly.pdbx_strand_id
1 'polypeptide(L)'
;MGPIETQQSSSLSRKDEKNEPLKPAFPDCLFTEDPVSDLTPLESTRVDESFQAEWAEPFELLTIPEDQFEDYGEVVSSCSIRSSSCRVHDSCACDLSSMDPEVSSNSESVEKLSFLEDRILELEGENFQREEKEQKLHQINKDLTKKIYSLEEQIQEQKLQLEEEKREILSQRESCFLKAERKWRLEMEKLNARIKVLQDDNGQLSQSVTALNAQNRVLEKKVQSLVSEVLETAESLETERERSRMWEEALTQQREAWQRERQEAAQLVEDLRCELSRFQSTDCELQCCDDTGSTHSLWEECEMEKQRLADENQSLREMNEDLQDALLVQNGSLCFSHRTHGEDSHSKPSSPVHTIAEEIDVCTKQQISALNEQKEINRRLRQYLDRVILTVLEKDPALLEIKPSL
;
A
#
# COMPACT_ATOMS: atom_id res chain seq x y z
N MET A 1 29.63 9.03 -78.91
CA MET A 1 28.32 9.59 -79.31
C MET A 1 27.53 9.86 -78.03
N GLY A 2 27.68 11.05 -77.45
CA GLY A 2 26.68 11.62 -76.53
C GLY A 2 25.48 12.17 -77.34
N PRO A 3 24.53 12.94 -76.76
CA PRO A 3 24.72 13.90 -75.66
C PRO A 3 23.72 13.67 -74.48
N ILE A 4 23.89 14.08 -73.22
CA ILE A 4 24.06 15.41 -72.60
C ILE A 4 23.00 16.43 -73.03
N GLU A 5 21.97 16.63 -72.21
CA GLU A 5 21.29 17.93 -72.10
C GLU A 5 21.23 18.40 -70.65
N THR A 6 21.95 19.49 -70.46
CA THR A 6 22.03 20.42 -69.33
C THR A 6 21.00 21.55 -69.48
N GLN A 7 20.73 22.22 -68.34
CA GLN A 7 20.09 23.56 -68.17
C GLN A 7 18.54 23.54 -68.16
N GLN A 8 17.83 24.14 -67.20
CA GLN A 8 17.93 25.54 -66.80
C GLN A 8 17.42 25.83 -65.37
N SER A 9 18.05 26.86 -64.81
CA SER A 9 17.86 27.55 -63.55
C SER A 9 16.86 28.72 -63.63
N SER A 10 16.53 29.29 -62.46
CA SER A 10 15.72 30.50 -62.16
C SER A 10 14.23 30.22 -61.89
N SER A 11 13.63 30.66 -60.80
CA SER A 11 13.74 31.97 -60.14
C SER A 11 13.64 31.91 -58.61
N LEU A 12 14.49 32.72 -57.95
CA LEU A 12 14.31 33.17 -56.57
C LEU A 12 12.94 33.82 -56.35
N SER A 13 12.37 33.62 -55.16
CA SER A 13 11.74 34.73 -54.44
C SER A 13 11.96 34.57 -52.95
N ARG A 14 12.96 35.31 -52.44
CA ARG A 14 13.09 35.66 -51.02
C ARG A 14 11.83 36.45 -50.61
N LYS A 15 11.26 36.11 -49.47
CA LYS A 15 10.61 37.08 -48.58
C LYS A 15 11.06 36.77 -47.17
N ASP A 16 11.72 37.77 -46.61
CA ASP A 16 12.35 37.76 -45.30
C ASP A 16 11.32 37.69 -44.15
N GLU A 17 11.76 36.96 -43.13
CA GLU A 17 11.68 37.28 -41.70
C GLU A 17 10.40 37.87 -41.12
N LYS A 18 9.81 37.11 -40.20
CA LYS A 18 9.53 37.61 -38.85
C LYS A 18 9.56 36.48 -37.82
N ASN A 19 10.52 36.60 -36.91
CA ASN A 19 10.63 35.89 -35.65
C ASN A 19 9.36 36.05 -34.80
N GLU A 20 8.84 34.94 -34.25
CA GLU A 20 8.41 34.83 -32.84
C GLU A 20 8.10 33.36 -32.48
N PRO A 21 8.25 32.97 -31.20
CA PRO A 21 8.72 31.65 -30.81
C PRO A 21 7.62 30.60 -30.67
N LEU A 22 8.01 29.35 -30.98
CA LEU A 22 7.27 28.12 -30.69
C LEU A 22 7.07 27.98 -29.18
N LYS A 23 5.81 28.09 -28.73
CA LYS A 23 5.36 27.59 -27.43
C LYS A 23 5.45 26.06 -27.41
N PRO A 24 6.11 25.43 -26.41
CA PRO A 24 6.03 24.00 -26.22
C PRO A 24 4.64 23.64 -25.67
N ALA A 25 3.97 22.72 -26.36
CA ALA A 25 2.76 22.07 -25.89
C ALA A 25 3.12 21.02 -24.83
N PHE A 26 3.24 21.46 -23.59
CA PHE A 26 3.00 20.62 -22.41
C PHE A 26 1.81 21.24 -21.67
N PRO A 27 0.66 20.56 -21.54
CA PRO A 27 -0.29 20.94 -20.54
C PRO A 27 0.29 20.50 -19.20
N ASP A 28 0.86 21.47 -18.48
CA ASP A 28 0.96 21.45 -17.02
C ASP A 28 -0.42 21.07 -16.49
N CYS A 29 -0.55 19.82 -16.02
CA CYS A 29 -1.64 19.45 -15.14
C CYS A 29 -1.34 20.11 -13.80
N LEU A 30 -1.72 21.39 -13.73
CA LEU A 30 -1.86 22.15 -12.50
C LEU A 30 -2.59 21.27 -11.49
N PHE A 31 -1.93 21.05 -10.35
CA PHE A 31 -2.59 20.63 -9.13
C PHE A 31 -3.69 21.65 -8.84
N THR A 32 -4.91 21.34 -9.24
CA THR A 32 -6.09 21.88 -8.59
C THR A 32 -6.17 21.16 -7.25
N GLU A 33 -5.73 21.86 -6.21
CA GLU A 33 -6.22 21.63 -4.85
C GLU A 33 -7.76 21.68 -4.92
N ASP A 34 -8.39 20.51 -5.04
CA ASP A 34 -9.83 20.41 -4.87
C ASP A 34 -10.15 20.71 -3.40
N PRO A 35 -11.09 21.62 -3.11
CA PRO A 35 -11.54 21.85 -1.76
C PRO A 35 -12.27 20.58 -1.30
N VAL A 36 -11.75 19.92 -0.28
CA VAL A 36 -12.50 18.95 0.53
C VAL A 36 -13.60 19.73 1.26
N SER A 37 -14.69 20.05 0.57
CA SER A 37 -15.86 20.75 1.11
C SER A 37 -17.04 20.54 0.16
N ASP A 38 -17.43 19.28 -0.06
CA ASP A 38 -18.79 18.91 -0.48
C ASP A 38 -19.01 17.42 -0.21
N LEU A 39 -18.86 17.05 1.08
CA LEU A 39 -19.67 15.97 1.64
C LEU A 39 -20.79 16.67 2.39
N THR A 40 -21.96 16.80 1.74
CA THR A 40 -23.21 16.85 2.47
C THR A 40 -23.16 15.73 3.51
N PRO A 41 -23.32 16.01 4.81
CA PRO A 41 -23.56 14.94 5.75
C PRO A 41 -24.81 14.24 5.24
N LEU A 42 -24.68 13.00 4.79
CA LEU A 42 -25.84 12.13 4.69
C LEU A 42 -26.50 12.21 6.06
N GLU A 43 -27.67 12.82 6.13
CA GLU A 43 -28.63 12.71 7.23
C GLU A 43 -28.98 11.22 7.37
N SER A 44 -28.05 10.44 7.91
CA SER A 44 -28.27 9.05 8.27
C SER A 44 -28.78 9.08 9.70
N THR A 45 -30.08 9.34 9.81
CA THR A 45 -30.95 9.01 10.94
C THR A 45 -30.31 9.30 12.29
N ARG A 46 -30.54 10.52 12.78
CA ARG A 46 -30.66 10.77 14.21
C ARG A 46 -31.53 9.64 14.77
N VAL A 47 -30.90 8.68 15.44
CA VAL A 47 -31.64 7.66 16.19
C VAL A 47 -32.38 8.49 17.22
N ASP A 48 -33.70 8.55 17.04
CA ASP A 48 -34.59 9.20 17.99
C ASP A 48 -34.38 8.44 19.31
N GLU A 49 -33.60 9.01 20.23
CA GLU A 49 -33.38 8.46 21.58
C GLU A 49 -34.72 8.37 22.35
N SER A 50 -35.79 8.98 21.82
CA SER A 50 -37.19 8.79 22.19
C SER A 50 -37.70 7.35 21.96
N PHE A 51 -37.18 6.59 20.99
CA PHE A 51 -37.65 5.22 20.73
C PHE A 51 -37.01 4.16 21.64
N GLN A 52 -35.91 4.49 22.32
CA GLN A 52 -35.29 3.63 23.33
C GLN A 52 -35.77 3.92 24.75
N ALA A 53 -36.47 5.04 24.98
CA ALA A 53 -37.03 5.39 26.29
C ALA A 53 -38.45 4.82 26.53
N GLU A 54 -39.19 4.43 25.49
CA GLU A 54 -40.58 3.93 25.65
C GLU A 54 -40.69 2.46 26.07
N TRP A 55 -39.60 1.69 26.09
CA TRP A 55 -39.61 0.27 26.45
C TRP A 55 -38.79 -0.06 27.70
N ALA A 56 -38.36 0.97 28.43
CA ALA A 56 -37.56 0.84 29.65
C ALA A 56 -38.27 1.36 30.90
N GLU A 57 -39.61 1.35 30.95
CA GLU A 57 -40.31 1.33 32.22
C GLU A 57 -40.45 -0.13 32.70
N PRO A 58 -39.94 -0.46 33.89
CA PRO A 58 -40.21 -1.74 34.51
C PRO A 58 -41.71 -1.91 34.66
N PHE A 59 -42.17 -3.12 34.37
CA PHE A 59 -43.51 -3.64 34.64
C PHE A 59 -43.75 -3.70 36.18
N GLU A 60 -43.63 -2.58 36.90
CA GLU A 60 -43.82 -2.47 38.36
C GLU A 60 -45.24 -2.06 38.77
N LEU A 61 -46.20 -2.11 37.84
CA LEU A 61 -47.60 -1.79 38.11
C LEU A 61 -48.53 -2.89 37.61
N LEU A 62 -48.40 -4.09 38.19
CA LEU A 62 -49.52 -5.04 38.36
C LEU A 62 -49.13 -6.26 39.22
N THR A 63 -48.35 -6.04 40.28
CA THR A 63 -48.36 -6.93 41.44
C THR A 63 -49.20 -6.23 42.49
N ILE A 64 -50.52 -6.33 42.36
CA ILE A 64 -51.41 -6.05 43.49
C ILE A 64 -51.02 -7.08 44.55
N PRO A 65 -50.60 -6.68 45.77
CA PRO A 65 -50.30 -7.63 46.82
C PRO A 65 -51.56 -8.44 47.12
N GLU A 66 -51.52 -9.75 46.91
CA GLU A 66 -52.59 -10.69 47.30
C GLU A 66 -52.66 -10.94 48.82
N ASP A 67 -51.94 -10.15 49.63
CA ASP A 67 -51.84 -10.34 51.09
C ASP A 67 -52.63 -9.31 51.93
N GLN A 68 -53.63 -8.64 51.34
CA GLN A 68 -54.63 -7.87 52.10
C GLN A 68 -56.03 -8.06 51.52
N PHE A 69 -56.49 -9.31 51.46
CA PHE A 69 -57.93 -9.55 51.53
C PHE A 69 -58.25 -10.01 52.95
N GLU A 70 -58.72 -9.05 53.73
CA GLU A 70 -59.31 -9.26 55.04
C GLU A 70 -60.37 -10.37 54.96
N ASP A 71 -60.26 -11.28 55.92
CA ASP A 71 -61.24 -12.28 56.31
C ASP A 71 -62.61 -11.63 56.54
N TYR A 72 -63.39 -11.51 55.47
CA TYR A 72 -64.79 -11.13 55.52
C TYR A 72 -65.64 -12.34 55.16
N GLY A 73 -66.13 -13.04 56.18
CA GLY A 73 -67.40 -13.75 56.02
C GLY A 73 -67.58 -15.10 56.71
N GLU A 74 -67.16 -15.28 57.96
CA GLU A 74 -67.80 -16.29 58.82
C GLU A 74 -68.49 -15.61 60.02
N VAL A 75 -69.54 -14.83 59.72
CA VAL A 75 -70.54 -14.42 60.73
C VAL A 75 -71.72 -15.36 60.61
N VAL A 76 -71.55 -16.59 61.09
CA VAL A 76 -72.70 -17.37 61.55
C VAL A 76 -73.08 -16.81 62.92
N SER A 77 -74.17 -16.06 62.94
CA SER A 77 -74.89 -15.71 64.16
C SER A 77 -75.21 -16.97 64.98
N SER A 78 -74.39 -17.24 65.99
CA SER A 78 -74.84 -17.94 67.19
C SER A 78 -75.08 -16.89 68.26
N CYS A 79 -76.32 -16.42 68.36
CA CYS A 79 -76.75 -15.62 69.49
C CYS A 79 -76.65 -16.45 70.76
N SER A 80 -75.76 -15.98 71.64
CA SER A 80 -75.70 -16.18 73.07
C SER A 80 -77.07 -15.99 73.74
N ILE A 81 -77.46 -16.92 74.60
CA ILE A 81 -78.09 -16.58 75.88
C ILE A 81 -77.25 -17.22 76.98
N ARG A 82 -76.21 -16.50 77.39
CA ARG A 82 -75.59 -16.63 78.71
C ARG A 82 -75.97 -15.39 79.51
N SER A 83 -77.05 -15.48 80.28
CA SER A 83 -77.30 -14.55 81.39
C SER A 83 -76.84 -15.19 82.69
N SER A 84 -75.95 -14.47 83.36
CA SER A 84 -75.33 -14.77 84.64
C SER A 84 -76.15 -14.27 85.82
N SER A 85 -76.26 -15.14 86.83
CA SER A 85 -76.25 -14.85 88.27
C SER A 85 -77.34 -13.98 88.91
N CYS A 86 -78.24 -14.64 89.65
CA CYS A 86 -78.73 -14.13 90.93
C CYS A 86 -78.78 -15.29 91.95
N ARG A 87 -77.96 -15.15 93.00
CA ARG A 87 -78.01 -15.96 94.22
C ARG A 87 -79.31 -15.64 94.95
N VAL A 88 -80.09 -16.66 95.28
CA VAL A 88 -80.98 -16.62 96.45
C VAL A 88 -80.74 -17.91 97.21
N HIS A 89 -79.95 -17.76 98.27
CA HIS A 89 -80.00 -18.60 99.44
C HIS A 89 -81.27 -18.17 100.18
N ASP A 90 -82.24 -19.07 100.36
CA ASP A 90 -82.93 -19.23 101.64
C ASP A 90 -84.08 -20.24 101.59
N SER A 91 -84.02 -21.11 102.60
CA SER A 91 -85.14 -21.58 103.42
C SER A 91 -86.13 -22.62 102.90
N CYS A 92 -86.31 -23.59 103.79
CA CYS A 92 -87.52 -24.38 104.02
C CYS A 92 -87.86 -25.43 102.96
N ALA A 93 -87.17 -26.57 103.07
CA ALA A 93 -87.90 -27.83 103.14
C ALA A 93 -88.70 -27.82 104.45
N CYS A 94 -89.97 -27.41 104.36
CA CYS A 94 -90.91 -27.39 105.47
C CYS A 94 -92.21 -28.08 105.00
N ASP A 95 -92.46 -29.23 105.62
CA ASP A 95 -93.73 -29.90 105.90
C ASP A 95 -94.65 -30.37 104.77
N LEU A 96 -94.59 -31.69 104.58
CA LEU A 96 -95.76 -32.56 104.58
C LEU A 96 -96.66 -32.27 105.79
N SER A 97 -97.90 -31.82 105.59
CA SER A 97 -99.15 -32.35 106.21
C SER A 97 -100.28 -31.31 106.24
N SER A 98 -101.52 -31.83 106.21
CA SER A 98 -102.83 -31.15 106.33
C SER A 98 -103.36 -30.57 105.01
N MET A 99 -104.31 -31.19 104.28
CA MET A 99 -105.75 -31.39 104.60
C MET A 99 -106.33 -30.14 105.29
N ASP A 100 -107.25 -29.37 104.72
CA ASP A 100 -108.53 -29.78 104.13
C ASP A 100 -109.03 -28.88 102.99
N PRO A 101 -109.97 -29.39 102.16
CA PRO A 101 -110.67 -28.66 101.11
C PRO A 101 -111.99 -28.06 101.62
N GLU A 102 -112.33 -26.83 101.21
CA GLU A 102 -113.72 -26.38 101.23
C GLU A 102 -114.17 -25.85 99.87
N VAL A 103 -115.22 -26.52 99.39
CA VAL A 103 -115.92 -26.41 98.13
C VAL A 103 -116.76 -25.13 98.12
N SER A 104 -116.45 -24.19 97.24
CA SER A 104 -117.44 -23.24 96.72
C SER A 104 -116.91 -22.55 95.46
N SER A 105 -117.05 -23.23 94.30
CA SER A 105 -117.12 -22.68 92.93
C SER A 105 -116.67 -23.72 91.89
N ASN A 106 -117.49 -24.74 91.65
CA ASN A 106 -117.27 -25.66 90.51
C ASN A 106 -117.67 -25.03 89.16
N SER A 107 -118.35 -23.87 89.13
CA SER A 107 -118.74 -23.21 87.89
C SER A 107 -117.69 -22.23 87.37
N GLU A 108 -117.13 -21.39 88.24
CA GLU A 108 -116.15 -20.36 87.84
C GLU A 108 -114.76 -20.98 87.56
N SER A 109 -114.46 -22.13 88.18
CA SER A 109 -113.27 -22.94 87.86
C SER A 109 -113.41 -23.63 86.50
N VAL A 110 -114.60 -24.12 86.15
CA VAL A 110 -114.89 -24.72 84.84
C VAL A 110 -114.85 -23.68 83.72
N GLU A 111 -115.39 -22.48 83.92
CA GLU A 111 -115.31 -21.38 82.94
C GLU A 111 -113.87 -20.85 82.75
N LYS A 112 -113.06 -20.80 83.82
CA LYS A 112 -111.63 -20.49 83.71
C LYS A 112 -110.86 -21.59 82.99
N LEU A 113 -111.19 -22.86 83.23
CA LEU A 113 -110.61 -23.98 82.50
C LEU A 113 -110.99 -23.95 81.02
N SER A 114 -112.24 -23.66 80.66
CA SER A 114 -112.65 -23.53 79.25
C SER A 114 -112.00 -22.33 78.56
N PHE A 115 -111.86 -21.19 79.23
CA PHE A 115 -111.11 -20.05 78.70
C PHE A 115 -109.63 -20.37 78.49
N LEU A 116 -109.01 -21.11 79.42
CA LEU A 116 -107.64 -21.57 79.28
C LEU A 116 -107.51 -22.60 78.15
N GLU A 117 -108.50 -23.49 77.97
CA GLU A 117 -108.55 -24.44 76.86
C GLU A 117 -108.69 -23.73 75.51
N ASP A 118 -109.61 -22.79 75.38
CA ASP A 118 -109.76 -21.94 74.19
C ASP A 118 -108.48 -21.14 73.91
N ARG A 119 -107.84 -20.61 74.96
CA ARG A 119 -106.58 -19.89 74.83
C ARG A 119 -105.42 -20.80 74.45
N ILE A 120 -105.39 -22.03 74.95
CA ILE A 120 -104.41 -23.06 74.55
C ILE A 120 -104.62 -23.41 73.08
N LEU A 121 -105.85 -23.64 72.63
CA LEU A 121 -106.18 -23.92 71.22
C LEU A 121 -105.77 -22.76 70.29
N GLU A 122 -106.01 -21.52 70.71
CA GLU A 122 -105.55 -20.34 69.96
C GLU A 122 -104.03 -20.27 69.89
N LEU A 123 -103.32 -20.49 71.01
CA LEU A 123 -101.86 -20.53 71.04
C LEU A 123 -101.28 -21.70 70.25
N GLU A 124 -101.94 -22.85 70.23
CA GLU A 124 -101.58 -24.00 69.40
C GLU A 124 -101.77 -23.69 67.91
N GLY A 125 -102.86 -23.02 67.54
CA GLY A 125 -103.09 -22.53 66.18
C GLY A 125 -102.06 -21.49 65.73
N GLU A 126 -101.74 -20.52 66.59
CA GLU A 126 -100.67 -19.55 66.36
C GLU A 126 -99.30 -20.23 66.25
N ASN A 127 -99.04 -21.26 67.07
CA ASN A 127 -97.80 -22.03 67.03
C ASN A 127 -97.70 -22.84 65.73
N PHE A 128 -98.78 -23.49 65.29
CA PHE A 128 -98.82 -24.19 64.00
C PHE A 128 -98.54 -23.23 62.83
N GLN A 129 -99.15 -22.04 62.83
CA GLN A 129 -98.87 -21.01 61.81
C GLN A 129 -97.43 -20.49 61.89
N ARG A 130 -96.85 -20.40 63.09
CA ARG A 130 -95.45 -20.01 63.29
C ARG A 130 -94.51 -21.07 62.73
N GLU A 131 -94.75 -22.34 63.03
CA GLU A 131 -93.99 -23.49 62.52
C GLU A 131 -94.08 -23.58 60.99
N GLU A 132 -95.25 -23.36 60.39
CA GLU A 132 -95.40 -23.36 58.92
C GLU A 132 -94.59 -22.21 58.28
N LYS A 133 -94.60 -21.01 58.89
CA LYS A 133 -93.78 -19.88 58.44
C LYS A 133 -92.30 -20.17 58.59
N GLU A 134 -91.89 -20.79 59.70
CA GLU A 134 -90.51 -21.21 59.94
C GLU A 134 -90.04 -22.23 58.91
N GLN A 135 -90.85 -23.24 58.61
CA GLN A 135 -90.56 -24.22 57.55
C GLN A 135 -90.44 -23.56 56.17
N LYS A 136 -91.34 -22.63 55.83
CA LYS A 136 -91.25 -21.86 54.57
C LYS A 136 -89.98 -21.03 54.50
N LEU A 137 -89.64 -20.29 55.56
CA LEU A 137 -88.39 -19.53 55.63
C LEU A 137 -87.16 -20.43 55.56
N HIS A 138 -87.20 -21.59 56.22
CA HIS A 138 -86.12 -22.57 56.18
C HIS A 138 -85.92 -23.13 54.77
N GLN A 139 -87.01 -23.44 54.05
CA GLN A 139 -86.95 -23.91 52.67
C GLN A 139 -86.43 -22.81 51.72
N ILE A 140 -86.91 -21.58 51.86
CA ILE A 140 -86.41 -20.43 51.07
C ILE A 140 -84.93 -20.19 51.36
N ASN A 141 -84.51 -20.22 52.62
CA ASN A 141 -83.10 -20.05 53.00
C ASN A 141 -82.25 -21.14 52.38
N LYS A 142 -82.66 -22.41 52.48
CA LYS A 142 -81.98 -23.54 51.84
C LYS A 142 -81.82 -23.37 50.33
N ASP A 143 -82.85 -22.88 49.64
CA ASP A 143 -82.78 -22.67 48.19
C ASP A 143 -81.93 -21.45 47.81
N LEU A 144 -81.94 -20.38 48.63
CA LEU A 144 -81.01 -19.25 48.49
C LEU A 144 -79.56 -19.68 48.72
N THR A 145 -79.28 -20.50 49.74
CA THR A 145 -77.93 -21.02 50.00
C THR A 145 -77.42 -21.85 48.83
N LYS A 146 -78.24 -22.74 48.26
CA LYS A 146 -77.86 -23.48 47.03
C LYS A 146 -77.60 -22.52 45.86
N LYS A 147 -78.42 -21.46 45.73
CA LYS A 147 -78.23 -20.47 44.67
C LYS A 147 -76.92 -19.70 44.86
N ILE A 148 -76.56 -19.35 46.09
CA ILE A 148 -75.28 -18.73 46.43
C ILE A 148 -74.14 -19.67 46.04
N TYR A 149 -74.14 -20.93 46.50
CA TYR A 149 -73.08 -21.89 46.13
C TYR A 149 -72.93 -22.09 44.62
N SER A 150 -74.05 -22.18 43.88
CA SER A 150 -74.01 -22.27 42.42
C SER A 150 -73.43 -21.02 41.76
N LEU A 151 -73.70 -19.82 42.29
CA LEU A 151 -73.11 -18.59 41.78
C LEU A 151 -71.63 -18.46 42.15
N GLU A 152 -71.23 -18.89 43.35
CA GLU A 152 -69.84 -18.93 43.79
C GLU A 152 -69.00 -19.87 42.91
N GLU A 153 -69.53 -21.06 42.61
CA GLU A 153 -68.90 -22.02 41.70
C GLU A 153 -68.76 -21.42 40.29
N GLN A 154 -69.80 -20.77 39.77
CA GLN A 154 -69.72 -20.07 38.47
C GLN A 154 -68.67 -18.96 38.47
N ILE A 155 -68.56 -18.19 39.55
CA ILE A 155 -67.54 -17.14 39.68
C ILE A 155 -66.14 -17.76 39.75
N GLN A 156 -65.96 -18.85 40.49
CA GLN A 156 -64.68 -19.56 40.58
C GLN A 156 -64.26 -20.16 39.24
N GLU A 157 -65.19 -20.79 38.52
CA GLU A 157 -64.95 -21.33 37.18
C GLU A 157 -64.58 -20.22 36.18
N GLN A 158 -65.30 -19.09 36.20
CA GLN A 158 -64.98 -17.92 35.37
C GLN A 158 -63.60 -17.32 35.70
N LYS A 159 -63.23 -17.25 36.98
CA LYS A 159 -61.89 -16.79 37.41
C LYS A 159 -60.81 -17.70 36.85
N LEU A 160 -60.97 -19.02 36.99
CA LEU A 160 -60.00 -20.00 36.47
C LEU A 160 -59.87 -19.91 34.94
N GLN A 161 -60.99 -19.78 34.22
CA GLN A 161 -61.01 -19.60 32.77
C GLN A 161 -60.23 -18.34 32.35
N LEU A 162 -60.50 -17.20 33.00
CA LEU A 162 -59.77 -15.96 32.70
C LEU A 162 -58.28 -16.04 33.02
N GLU A 163 -57.90 -16.75 34.10
CA GLU A 163 -56.51 -17.00 34.46
C GLU A 163 -55.80 -17.91 33.44
N GLU A 164 -56.48 -18.93 32.92
CA GLU A 164 -55.99 -19.80 31.84
C GLU A 164 -55.81 -19.02 30.54
N GLU A 165 -56.81 -18.25 30.11
CA GLU A 165 -56.73 -17.39 28.93
C GLU A 165 -55.59 -16.37 29.06
N LYS A 166 -55.45 -15.73 30.22
CA LYS A 166 -54.34 -14.81 30.51
C LYS A 166 -52.99 -15.52 30.37
N ARG A 167 -52.83 -16.71 30.94
CA ARG A 167 -51.59 -17.50 30.84
C ARG A 167 -51.29 -17.88 29.39
N GLU A 168 -52.31 -18.27 28.62
CA GLU A 168 -52.14 -18.61 27.21
C GLU A 168 -51.71 -17.39 26.38
N ILE A 169 -52.35 -16.24 26.56
CA ILE A 169 -51.99 -15.00 25.86
C ILE A 169 -50.54 -14.59 26.18
N LEU A 170 -50.12 -14.68 27.45
CA LEU A 170 -48.74 -14.41 27.85
C LEU A 170 -47.76 -15.37 27.18
N SER A 171 -48.05 -16.68 27.20
CA SER A 171 -47.21 -17.70 26.54
C SER A 171 -47.11 -17.47 25.02
N GLN A 172 -48.22 -17.11 24.37
CA GLN A 172 -48.23 -16.78 22.94
C GLN A 172 -47.41 -15.51 22.65
N ARG A 173 -47.56 -14.46 23.47
CA ARG A 173 -46.77 -13.22 23.36
C ARG A 173 -45.28 -13.50 23.51
N GLU A 174 -44.87 -14.26 24.51
CA GLU A 174 -43.47 -14.65 24.75
C GLU A 174 -42.91 -15.45 23.56
N SER A 175 -43.66 -16.42 23.05
CA SER A 175 -43.28 -17.21 21.88
C SER A 175 -43.10 -16.34 20.63
N CYS A 176 -44.01 -15.39 20.38
CA CYS A 176 -43.92 -14.44 19.29
C CYS A 176 -42.72 -13.50 19.45
N PHE A 177 -42.48 -12.98 20.65
CA PHE A 177 -41.34 -12.14 20.97
C PHE A 177 -40.01 -12.87 20.72
N LEU A 178 -39.86 -14.09 21.25
CA LEU A 178 -38.66 -14.92 21.04
C LEU A 178 -38.43 -15.25 19.56
N LYS A 179 -39.49 -15.46 18.78
CA LYS A 179 -39.37 -15.66 17.32
C LYS A 179 -38.88 -14.39 16.63
N ALA A 180 -39.38 -13.22 17.00
CA ALA A 180 -38.93 -11.94 16.44
C ALA A 180 -37.48 -11.65 16.83
N GLU A 181 -37.11 -11.85 18.08
CA GLU A 181 -35.75 -11.67 18.59
C GLU A 181 -34.74 -12.57 17.85
N ARG A 182 -35.10 -13.85 17.62
CA ARG A 182 -34.26 -14.77 16.83
C ARG A 182 -34.09 -14.31 15.39
N LYS A 183 -35.15 -13.83 14.73
CA LYS A 183 -35.06 -13.29 13.36
C LYS A 183 -34.14 -12.08 13.31
N TRP A 184 -34.32 -11.15 14.24
CA TRP A 184 -33.46 -9.97 14.35
C TRP A 184 -32.01 -10.34 14.60
N ARG A 185 -31.73 -11.31 15.48
CA ARG A 185 -30.38 -11.82 15.73
C ARG A 185 -29.75 -12.44 14.48
N LEU A 186 -30.50 -13.27 13.75
CA LEU A 186 -30.01 -13.88 12.50
C LEU A 186 -29.74 -12.84 11.41
N GLU A 187 -30.59 -11.81 11.29
CA GLU A 187 -30.38 -10.70 10.37
C GLU A 187 -29.14 -9.89 10.74
N MET A 188 -28.96 -9.61 12.03
CA MET A 188 -27.77 -8.94 12.56
C MET A 188 -26.50 -9.76 12.28
N GLU A 189 -26.52 -11.07 12.54
CA GLU A 189 -25.40 -11.98 12.22
C GLU A 189 -25.09 -12.02 10.72
N LYS A 190 -26.12 -12.05 9.86
CA LYS A 190 -25.97 -12.01 8.40
C LYS A 190 -25.32 -10.71 7.93
N LEU A 191 -25.79 -9.56 8.45
CA LEU A 191 -25.22 -8.26 8.12
C LEU A 191 -23.78 -8.13 8.64
N ASN A 192 -23.50 -8.58 9.86
CA ASN A 192 -22.14 -8.61 10.41
C ASN A 192 -21.19 -9.49 9.60
N ALA A 193 -21.64 -10.67 9.17
CA ALA A 193 -20.86 -11.54 8.29
C ALA A 193 -20.56 -10.86 6.94
N ARG A 194 -21.55 -10.15 6.36
CA ARG A 194 -21.35 -9.39 5.13
C ARG A 194 -20.36 -8.24 5.31
N ILE A 195 -20.45 -7.50 6.43
CA ILE A 195 -19.51 -6.43 6.77
C ILE A 195 -18.10 -6.99 6.89
N LYS A 196 -17.91 -8.11 7.59
CA LYS A 196 -16.59 -8.74 7.76
C LYS A 196 -15.96 -9.12 6.41
N VAL A 197 -16.73 -9.75 5.51
CA VAL A 197 -16.24 -10.08 4.17
C VAL A 197 -15.83 -8.82 3.40
N LEU A 198 -16.66 -7.76 3.44
CA LEU A 198 -16.33 -6.50 2.78
C LEU A 198 -15.10 -5.82 3.38
N GLN A 199 -14.89 -5.92 4.69
CA GLN A 199 -13.69 -5.42 5.37
C GLN A 199 -12.44 -6.21 4.95
N ASP A 200 -12.54 -7.54 4.88
CA ASP A 200 -11.46 -8.42 4.43
C ASP A 200 -11.10 -8.13 2.97
N ASP A 201 -12.10 -8.01 2.08
CA ASP A 201 -11.91 -7.66 0.65
C ASP A 201 -11.26 -6.28 0.51
N ASN A 202 -11.73 -5.28 1.26
CA ASN A 202 -11.14 -3.93 1.24
C ASN A 202 -9.69 -3.94 1.77
N GLY A 203 -9.40 -4.75 2.79
CA GLY A 203 -8.06 -4.99 3.27
C GLY A 203 -7.14 -5.59 2.20
N GLN A 204 -7.62 -6.59 1.46
CA GLN A 204 -6.89 -7.21 0.34
C GLN A 204 -6.66 -6.22 -0.81
N LEU A 205 -7.68 -5.44 -1.18
CA LEU A 205 -7.56 -4.40 -2.21
C LEU A 205 -6.54 -3.32 -1.80
N SER A 206 -6.58 -2.89 -0.55
CA SER A 206 -5.60 -1.93 -0.01
C SER A 206 -4.17 -2.48 -0.06
N GLN A 207 -3.98 -3.76 0.27
CA GLN A 207 -2.70 -4.44 0.13
C GLN A 207 -2.25 -4.54 -1.34
N SER A 208 -3.16 -4.85 -2.26
CA SER A 208 -2.87 -4.89 -3.70
C SER A 208 -2.46 -3.52 -4.23
N VAL A 209 -3.18 -2.45 -3.85
CA VAL A 209 -2.85 -1.07 -4.23
C VAL A 209 -1.49 -0.65 -3.71
N THR A 210 -1.17 -0.96 -2.44
CA THR A 210 0.16 -0.63 -1.88
C THR A 210 1.28 -1.41 -2.57
N ALA A 211 1.07 -2.68 -2.92
CA ALA A 211 2.02 -3.49 -3.67
C ALA A 211 2.24 -2.96 -5.11
N LEU A 212 1.17 -2.61 -5.82
CA LEU A 212 1.23 -2.01 -7.15
C LEU A 212 1.92 -0.65 -7.12
N ASN A 213 1.64 0.19 -6.11
CA ASN A 213 2.32 1.46 -5.93
C ASN A 213 3.83 1.28 -5.67
N ALA A 214 4.22 0.26 -4.90
CA ALA A 214 5.63 -0.06 -4.71
C ALA A 214 6.29 -0.52 -6.03
N GLN A 215 5.59 -1.34 -6.82
CA GLN A 215 6.07 -1.75 -8.15
C GLN A 215 6.21 -0.55 -9.11
N ASN A 216 5.21 0.34 -9.15
CA ASN A 216 5.27 1.56 -9.96
C ASN A 216 6.47 2.43 -9.58
N ARG A 217 6.72 2.64 -8.28
CA ARG A 217 7.92 3.38 -7.82
C ARG A 217 9.24 2.74 -8.28
N VAL A 218 9.32 1.41 -8.33
CA VAL A 218 10.50 0.72 -8.86
C VAL A 218 10.64 0.92 -10.36
N LEU A 219 9.54 0.86 -11.11
CA LEU A 219 9.54 1.11 -12.55
C LEU A 219 9.91 2.57 -12.86
N GLU A 220 9.35 3.54 -12.13
CA GLU A 220 9.69 4.96 -12.24
C GLU A 220 11.20 5.18 -12.06
N LYS A 221 11.80 4.56 -11.03
CA LYS A 221 13.26 4.64 -10.82
C LYS A 221 14.06 4.03 -11.96
N LYS A 222 13.61 2.89 -12.52
CA LYS A 222 14.28 2.27 -13.68
C LYS A 222 14.19 3.16 -14.92
N VAL A 223 13.02 3.76 -15.18
CA VAL A 223 12.84 4.71 -16.27
C VAL A 223 13.77 5.92 -16.07
N GLN A 224 13.83 6.49 -14.86
CA GLN A 224 14.75 7.59 -14.56
C GLN A 224 16.23 7.20 -14.77
N SER A 225 16.65 5.99 -14.36
CA SER A 225 18.00 5.47 -14.59
C SER A 225 18.32 5.37 -16.08
N LEU A 226 17.43 4.74 -16.85
CA LEU A 226 17.62 4.57 -18.30
C LEU A 226 17.63 5.92 -19.02
N VAL A 227 16.82 6.88 -18.58
CA VAL A 227 16.85 8.25 -19.12
C VAL A 227 18.21 8.90 -18.83
N SER A 228 18.75 8.76 -17.63
CA SER A 228 20.11 9.26 -17.30
C SER A 228 21.17 8.63 -18.21
N GLU A 229 21.16 7.30 -18.35
CA GLU A 229 22.11 6.57 -19.20
C GLU A 229 22.00 6.99 -20.68
N VAL A 230 20.78 7.21 -21.18
CA VAL A 230 20.56 7.72 -22.55
C VAL A 230 21.10 9.14 -22.70
N LEU A 231 20.91 10.01 -21.71
CA LEU A 231 21.46 11.37 -21.74
C LEU A 231 22.99 11.37 -21.69
N GLU A 232 23.58 10.55 -20.84
CA GLU A 232 25.05 10.40 -20.74
C GLU A 232 25.65 9.87 -22.04
N THR A 233 25.02 8.86 -22.66
CA THR A 233 25.48 8.33 -23.96
C THR A 233 25.27 9.32 -25.10
N ALA A 234 24.18 10.10 -25.09
CA ALA A 234 23.96 11.16 -26.06
C ALA A 234 25.00 12.28 -25.95
N GLU A 235 25.35 12.69 -24.73
CA GLU A 235 26.39 13.69 -24.47
C GLU A 235 27.77 13.17 -24.91
N SER A 236 28.12 11.94 -24.54
CA SER A 236 29.36 11.30 -25.00
C SER A 236 29.45 11.23 -26.52
N LEU A 237 28.36 10.87 -27.19
CA LEU A 237 28.30 10.82 -28.64
C LEU A 237 28.47 12.21 -29.27
N GLU A 238 27.91 13.25 -28.68
CA GLU A 238 28.11 14.63 -29.16
C GLU A 238 29.56 15.06 -29.01
N THR A 239 30.23 14.74 -27.90
CA THR A 239 31.66 15.04 -27.75
C THR A 239 32.53 14.33 -28.80
N GLU A 240 32.21 13.09 -29.17
CA GLU A 240 32.89 12.37 -30.25
C GLU A 240 32.60 12.97 -31.64
N ARG A 241 31.37 13.45 -31.87
CA ARG A 241 31.03 14.20 -33.10
C ARG A 241 31.79 15.51 -33.19
N GLU A 242 31.90 16.25 -32.10
CA GLU A 242 32.70 17.48 -32.04
C GLU A 242 34.17 17.19 -32.29
N ARG A 243 34.75 16.16 -31.66
CA ARG A 243 36.13 15.71 -31.93
C ARG A 243 36.32 15.35 -33.41
N SER A 244 35.38 14.60 -33.99
CA SER A 244 35.43 14.23 -35.41
C SER A 244 35.40 15.46 -36.31
N ARG A 245 34.51 16.43 -36.02
CA ARG A 245 34.43 17.71 -36.73
C ARG A 245 35.75 18.49 -36.65
N MET A 246 36.35 18.57 -35.47
CA MET A 246 37.65 19.24 -35.28
C MET A 246 38.76 18.59 -36.12
N TRP A 247 38.80 17.26 -36.21
CA TRP A 247 39.78 16.56 -37.05
C TRP A 247 39.51 16.74 -38.55
N GLU A 248 38.25 16.76 -38.97
CA GLU A 248 37.86 17.08 -40.35
C GLU A 248 38.29 18.50 -40.72
N GLU A 249 38.01 19.48 -39.88
CA GLU A 249 38.44 20.88 -40.06
C GLU A 249 39.97 20.98 -40.15
N ALA A 250 40.71 20.33 -39.24
CA ALA A 250 42.18 20.31 -39.28
C ALA A 250 42.71 19.69 -40.58
N LEU A 251 42.10 18.61 -41.07
CA LEU A 251 42.46 17.97 -42.32
C LEU A 251 42.18 18.89 -43.53
N THR A 252 41.05 19.60 -43.54
CA THR A 252 40.76 20.58 -44.59
C THR A 252 41.77 21.72 -44.60
N GLN A 253 42.13 22.28 -43.44
CA GLN A 253 43.16 23.32 -43.32
C GLN A 253 44.52 22.83 -43.81
N GLN A 254 44.91 21.59 -43.48
CA GLN A 254 46.17 21.00 -43.94
C GLN A 254 46.19 20.82 -45.47
N ARG A 255 45.08 20.38 -46.06
CA ARG A 255 44.94 20.29 -47.53
C ARG A 255 45.01 21.66 -48.20
N GLU A 256 44.34 22.66 -47.65
CA GLU A 256 44.39 24.04 -48.15
C GLU A 256 45.79 24.65 -48.03
N ALA A 257 46.48 24.43 -46.90
CA ALA A 257 47.87 24.87 -46.72
C ALA A 257 48.81 24.22 -47.73
N TRP A 258 48.70 22.91 -47.92
CA TRP A 258 49.48 22.17 -48.92
C TRP A 258 49.19 22.65 -50.36
N GLN A 259 47.93 22.93 -50.69
CA GLN A 259 47.55 23.50 -51.99
C GLN A 259 48.14 24.90 -52.19
N ARG A 260 48.12 25.75 -51.16
CA ARG A 260 48.74 27.09 -51.21
C ARG A 260 50.24 27.00 -51.42
N GLU A 261 50.94 26.19 -50.62
CA GLU A 261 52.39 25.97 -50.78
C GLU A 261 52.73 25.45 -52.18
N ARG A 262 51.91 24.54 -52.73
CA ARG A 262 52.07 24.04 -54.09
C ARG A 262 51.84 25.11 -55.16
N GLN A 263 50.90 26.04 -54.94
CA GLN A 263 50.66 27.18 -55.82
C GLN A 263 51.82 28.19 -55.75
N GLU A 264 52.31 28.51 -54.57
CA GLU A 264 53.46 29.39 -54.35
C GLU A 264 54.74 28.81 -54.98
N ALA A 265 55.00 27.51 -54.79
CA ALA A 265 56.10 26.82 -55.44
C ALA A 265 55.97 26.82 -56.96
N ALA A 266 54.75 26.65 -57.50
CA ALA A 266 54.50 26.73 -58.95
C ALA A 266 54.73 28.14 -59.49
N GLN A 267 54.32 29.18 -58.75
CA GLN A 267 54.60 30.58 -59.09
C GLN A 267 56.09 30.86 -59.10
N LEU A 268 56.83 30.44 -58.06
CA LEU A 268 58.28 30.59 -58.02
C LEU A 268 58.97 29.89 -59.20
N VAL A 269 58.53 28.68 -59.56
CA VAL A 269 59.05 27.98 -60.75
C VAL A 269 58.79 28.78 -62.02
N GLU A 270 57.63 29.42 -62.16
CA GLU A 270 57.32 30.25 -63.33
C GLU A 270 58.11 31.56 -63.34
N ASP A 271 58.30 32.20 -62.19
CA ASP A 271 59.15 33.38 -62.05
C ASP A 271 60.59 33.07 -62.44
N LEU A 272 61.15 31.96 -61.92
CA LEU A 272 62.49 31.48 -62.29
C LEU A 272 62.58 31.14 -63.78
N ARG A 273 61.53 30.56 -64.40
CA ARG A 273 61.49 30.32 -65.85
C ARG A 273 61.49 31.63 -66.65
N CYS A 274 60.77 32.64 -66.19
CA CYS A 274 60.76 33.97 -66.79
C CYS A 274 62.13 34.64 -66.67
N GLU A 275 62.75 34.57 -65.49
CA GLU A 275 64.11 35.06 -65.28
C GLU A 275 65.12 34.34 -66.17
N LEU A 276 65.09 33.00 -66.21
CA LEU A 276 65.92 32.20 -67.11
C LEU A 276 65.72 32.59 -68.58
N SER A 277 64.48 32.84 -69.00
CA SER A 277 64.18 33.29 -70.37
C SER A 277 64.73 34.70 -70.65
N ARG A 278 64.67 35.61 -69.66
CA ARG A 278 65.28 36.94 -69.74
C ARG A 278 66.81 36.85 -69.79
N PHE A 279 67.43 36.02 -68.95
CA PHE A 279 68.86 35.76 -68.96
C PHE A 279 69.30 35.17 -70.29
N GLN A 280 68.60 34.17 -70.83
CA GLN A 280 68.86 33.63 -72.16
C GLN A 280 68.74 34.69 -73.26
N SER A 281 67.78 35.60 -73.15
CA SER A 281 67.63 36.70 -74.11
C SER A 281 68.78 37.72 -74.00
N THR A 282 69.21 38.07 -72.78
CA THR A 282 70.37 38.94 -72.56
C THR A 282 71.69 38.25 -72.92
N ASP A 283 71.80 36.94 -72.74
CA ASP A 283 72.94 36.14 -73.20
C ASP A 283 72.96 36.04 -74.73
N CYS A 284 71.81 35.99 -75.41
CA CYS A 284 71.74 36.18 -76.86
C CYS A 284 72.14 37.60 -77.29
N GLU A 285 71.83 38.63 -76.50
CA GLU A 285 72.31 40.00 -76.74
C GLU A 285 73.82 40.15 -76.46
N LEU A 286 74.35 39.41 -75.48
CA LEU A 286 75.78 39.33 -75.16
C LEU A 286 76.55 38.36 -76.07
N GLN A 287 75.91 37.39 -76.71
CA GLN A 287 76.47 36.49 -77.73
C GLN A 287 76.72 37.20 -79.08
N CYS A 288 76.44 38.49 -79.19
CA CYS A 288 77.11 39.33 -80.19
C CYS A 288 78.59 39.62 -79.82
N CYS A 289 79.06 39.17 -78.66
CA CYS A 289 80.46 39.11 -78.26
C CYS A 289 80.80 37.65 -77.88
N ASP A 290 81.45 36.94 -78.80
CA ASP A 290 82.03 35.61 -78.59
C ASP A 290 82.93 35.58 -77.33
N ASP A 291 82.48 35.00 -76.21
CA ASP A 291 83.33 34.65 -75.06
C ASP A 291 82.79 33.43 -74.26
N THR A 292 82.23 32.44 -74.96
CA THR A 292 81.76 31.16 -74.38
C THR A 292 82.89 30.22 -73.90
N GLY A 293 84.15 30.67 -73.91
CA GLY A 293 85.30 29.87 -73.48
C GLY A 293 85.65 29.99 -71.99
N SER A 294 85.14 31.01 -71.28
CA SER A 294 85.63 31.35 -69.93
C SER A 294 84.89 30.65 -68.79
N THR A 295 83.61 30.32 -68.96
CA THR A 295 82.81 29.69 -67.90
C THR A 295 82.93 28.16 -67.88
N HIS A 296 83.11 27.53 -69.04
CA HIS A 296 83.27 26.08 -69.14
C HIS A 296 84.62 25.61 -68.59
N SER A 297 85.69 26.39 -68.81
CA SER A 297 87.02 26.12 -68.28
C SER A 297 87.07 26.24 -66.75
N LEU A 298 86.42 27.25 -66.16
CA LEU A 298 86.33 27.40 -64.71
C LEU A 298 85.54 26.27 -64.03
N TRP A 299 84.51 25.74 -64.70
CA TRP A 299 83.74 24.60 -64.19
C TRP A 299 84.55 23.30 -64.23
N GLU A 300 85.26 23.04 -65.33
CA GLU A 300 86.19 21.91 -65.43
C GLU A 300 87.34 22.01 -64.41
N GLU A 301 87.88 23.20 -64.18
CA GLU A 301 88.90 23.44 -63.14
C GLU A 301 88.34 23.18 -61.73
N CYS A 302 87.13 23.64 -61.42
CA CYS A 302 86.46 23.36 -60.14
C CYS A 302 86.17 21.87 -59.95
N GLU A 303 85.76 21.14 -61.00
CA GLU A 303 85.47 19.72 -60.90
C GLU A 303 86.77 18.90 -60.73
N MET A 304 87.84 19.28 -61.42
CA MET A 304 89.19 18.73 -61.21
C MET A 304 89.71 19.01 -59.79
N GLU A 305 89.48 20.22 -59.26
CA GLU A 305 89.87 20.58 -57.90
C GLU A 305 89.05 19.83 -56.84
N LYS A 306 87.75 19.64 -57.08
CA LYS A 306 86.87 18.82 -56.23
C LYS A 306 87.29 17.35 -56.24
N GLN A 307 87.65 16.81 -57.41
CA GLN A 307 88.18 15.45 -57.53
C GLN A 307 89.51 15.32 -56.76
N ARG A 308 90.42 16.30 -56.90
CA ARG A 308 91.69 16.35 -56.16
C ARG A 308 91.48 16.39 -54.65
N LEU A 309 90.57 17.24 -54.16
CA LEU A 309 90.26 17.37 -52.73
C LEU A 309 89.55 16.12 -52.18
N ALA A 310 88.79 15.41 -53.00
CA ALA A 310 88.18 14.14 -52.64
C ALA A 310 89.24 13.04 -52.48
N ASP A 311 90.18 12.94 -53.43
CA ASP A 311 91.31 12.01 -53.36
C ASP A 311 92.23 12.32 -52.18
N GLU A 312 92.50 13.60 -51.91
CA GLU A 312 93.29 14.04 -50.75
C GLU A 312 92.57 13.73 -49.42
N ASN A 313 91.25 13.96 -49.33
CA ASN A 313 90.47 13.56 -48.15
C ASN A 313 90.43 12.05 -47.94
N GLN A 314 90.32 11.27 -49.01
CA GLN A 314 90.37 9.81 -48.96
C GLN A 314 91.74 9.36 -48.41
N SER A 315 92.83 9.92 -48.93
CA SER A 315 94.19 9.63 -48.44
C SER A 315 94.40 10.07 -46.99
N LEU A 316 93.88 11.24 -46.60
CA LEU A 316 93.93 11.70 -45.22
C LEU A 316 93.11 10.81 -44.28
N ARG A 317 91.97 10.28 -44.72
CA ARG A 317 91.18 9.31 -43.95
C ARG A 317 91.93 8.00 -43.76
N GLU A 318 92.56 7.47 -44.82
CA GLU A 318 93.39 6.27 -44.74
C GLU A 318 94.57 6.48 -43.78
N MET A 319 95.27 7.62 -43.86
CA MET A 319 96.33 7.96 -42.91
C MET A 319 95.82 8.14 -41.47
N ASN A 320 94.60 8.63 -41.30
CA ASN A 320 93.97 8.77 -39.99
C ASN A 320 93.54 7.42 -39.43
N GLU A 321 93.06 6.50 -40.27
CA GLU A 321 92.80 5.09 -39.91
C GLU A 321 94.11 4.38 -39.54
N ASP A 322 95.18 4.54 -40.31
CA ASP A 322 96.51 4.00 -39.98
C ASP A 322 97.05 4.57 -38.67
N LEU A 323 96.85 5.87 -38.42
CA LEU A 323 97.22 6.51 -37.15
C LEU A 323 96.33 6.05 -36.00
N GLN A 324 95.03 5.84 -36.22
CA GLN A 324 94.11 5.27 -35.23
C GLN A 324 94.48 3.82 -34.91
N ASP A 325 94.87 3.03 -35.90
CA ASP A 325 95.38 1.66 -35.73
C ASP A 325 96.73 1.67 -34.98
N ALA A 326 97.62 2.61 -35.30
CA ALA A 326 98.86 2.83 -34.53
C ALA A 326 98.57 3.25 -33.08
N LEU A 327 97.57 4.10 -32.86
CA LEU A 327 97.10 4.52 -31.53
C LEU A 327 96.43 3.36 -30.78
N LEU A 328 95.70 2.48 -31.47
CA LEU A 328 95.11 1.25 -30.91
C LEU A 328 96.19 0.23 -30.54
N VAL A 329 97.24 0.09 -31.34
CA VAL A 329 98.40 -0.76 -31.02
C VAL A 329 99.20 -0.17 -29.84
N GLN A 330 99.40 1.16 -29.81
CA GLN A 330 100.12 1.86 -28.74
C GLN A 330 99.31 1.88 -27.42
N ASN A 331 98.01 2.12 -27.46
CA ASN A 331 97.11 2.09 -26.29
C ASN A 331 96.78 0.65 -25.86
N GLY A 332 96.71 -0.31 -26.78
CA GLY A 332 96.60 -1.73 -26.45
C GLY A 332 97.83 -2.23 -25.66
N SER A 333 99.01 -1.68 -25.96
CA SER A 333 100.23 -1.93 -25.18
C SER A 333 100.26 -1.24 -23.80
N LEU A 334 99.42 -0.22 -23.57
CA LEU A 334 99.27 0.48 -22.28
C LEU A 334 98.09 -0.05 -21.44
N CYS A 335 97.08 -0.67 -22.06
CA CYS A 335 95.84 -1.10 -21.41
C CYS A 335 95.93 -2.44 -20.63
N PHE A 336 97.09 -3.12 -20.64
CA PHE A 336 97.33 -4.25 -19.73
C PHE A 336 97.90 -3.84 -18.36
N SER A 337 98.28 -2.56 -18.18
CA SER A 337 99.04 -2.10 -17.00
C SER A 337 98.33 -1.08 -16.11
N HIS A 338 97.06 -0.73 -16.36
CA HIS A 338 96.33 0.21 -15.50
C HIS A 338 94.91 -0.25 -15.16
N ARG A 339 94.79 -1.52 -14.74
CA ARG A 339 93.61 -2.05 -14.06
C ARG A 339 93.68 -1.75 -12.57
N THR A 340 93.55 -0.49 -12.16
CA THR A 340 93.21 -0.09 -10.78
C THR A 340 92.92 1.41 -10.72
N HIS A 341 91.91 1.76 -9.92
CA HIS A 341 91.40 3.12 -9.61
C HIS A 341 90.38 3.64 -10.62
N GLY A 342 89.16 4.01 -10.27
CA GLY A 342 88.53 4.24 -8.97
C GLY A 342 87.38 5.21 -9.24
N GLU A 343 86.14 4.77 -9.09
CA GLU A 343 84.96 5.60 -9.32
C GLU A 343 84.47 6.13 -7.98
N ASP A 344 84.50 7.46 -7.84
CA ASP A 344 83.74 8.20 -6.84
C ASP A 344 83.09 9.42 -7.50
N SER A 345 81.76 9.46 -7.38
CA SER A 345 80.98 10.62 -6.96
C SER A 345 80.39 11.64 -7.97
N HIS A 346 79.04 11.62 -7.97
CA HIS A 346 78.09 12.75 -7.87
C HIS A 346 77.58 13.45 -9.16
N SER A 347 76.30 13.25 -9.52
CA SER A 347 75.18 14.15 -9.11
C SER A 347 73.84 13.93 -9.87
N LYS A 348 72.77 13.76 -9.06
CA LYS A 348 71.30 13.98 -9.25
C LYS A 348 70.47 13.22 -10.33
N PRO A 349 69.29 12.65 -9.94
CA PRO A 349 68.41 11.89 -10.82
C PRO A 349 67.34 12.79 -11.46
N SER A 350 67.18 12.69 -12.77
CA SER A 350 65.97 13.14 -13.46
C SER A 350 65.78 12.23 -14.67
N SER A 351 64.57 11.66 -14.78
CA SER A 351 64.10 10.68 -15.76
C SER A 351 64.39 9.21 -15.41
N PRO A 352 63.37 8.41 -15.07
CA PRO A 352 63.52 6.96 -15.09
C PRO A 352 63.58 6.55 -16.55
N VAL A 353 64.76 6.18 -17.02
CA VAL A 353 64.86 5.37 -18.23
C VAL A 353 64.33 3.99 -17.84
N HIS A 354 63.01 3.80 -17.97
CA HIS A 354 62.41 2.47 -17.85
C HIS A 354 63.08 1.61 -18.92
N THR A 355 63.88 0.66 -18.46
CA THR A 355 64.55 -0.28 -19.35
C THR A 355 63.50 -1.28 -19.79
N ILE A 356 63.52 -1.70 -21.06
CA ILE A 356 62.55 -2.60 -21.72
C ILE A 356 62.20 -3.83 -20.87
N ALA A 357 63.11 -4.31 -20.01
CA ALA A 357 62.87 -5.37 -19.04
C ALA A 357 61.77 -5.03 -18.00
N GLU A 358 61.72 -3.80 -17.48
CA GLU A 358 60.69 -3.34 -16.55
C GLU A 358 59.32 -3.20 -17.24
N GLU A 359 59.28 -2.77 -18.51
CA GLU A 359 58.03 -2.72 -19.29
C GLU A 359 57.48 -4.11 -19.59
N ILE A 360 58.34 -5.09 -19.90
CA ILE A 360 57.94 -6.48 -20.10
C ILE A 360 57.37 -7.06 -18.80
N ASP A 361 58.00 -6.79 -17.65
CA ASP A 361 57.51 -7.25 -16.35
C ASP A 361 56.20 -6.58 -15.95
N VAL A 362 56.03 -5.29 -16.23
CA VAL A 362 54.78 -4.56 -15.99
C VAL A 362 53.67 -5.06 -16.89
N CYS A 363 53.94 -5.28 -18.19
CA CYS A 363 52.99 -5.84 -19.15
C CYS A 363 52.57 -7.26 -18.74
N THR A 364 53.52 -8.10 -18.34
CA THR A 364 53.24 -9.47 -17.87
C THR A 364 52.40 -9.47 -16.59
N LYS A 365 52.68 -8.57 -15.64
CA LYS A 365 51.87 -8.39 -14.43
C LYS A 365 50.46 -7.90 -14.74
N GLN A 366 50.31 -6.94 -15.66
CA GLN A 366 49.01 -6.44 -16.11
C GLN A 366 48.21 -7.55 -16.79
N GLN A 367 48.83 -8.38 -17.63
CA GLN A 367 48.19 -9.51 -18.29
C GLN A 367 47.72 -10.59 -17.29
N ILE A 368 48.53 -10.90 -16.27
CA ILE A 368 48.15 -11.82 -15.18
C ILE A 368 47.00 -11.23 -14.34
N SER A 369 47.03 -9.93 -14.07
CA SER A 369 45.96 -9.24 -13.33
C SER A 369 44.64 -9.30 -14.09
N ALA A 370 44.65 -8.99 -15.40
CA ALA A 370 43.48 -9.09 -16.26
C ALA A 370 42.91 -10.52 -16.33
N LEU A 371 43.79 -11.53 -16.38
CA LEU A 371 43.37 -12.93 -16.36
C LEU A 371 42.72 -13.32 -15.03
N ASN A 372 43.22 -12.83 -13.89
CA ASN A 372 42.64 -13.09 -12.57
C ASN A 372 41.29 -12.37 -12.39
N GLU A 373 41.15 -11.15 -12.90
CA GLU A 373 39.88 -10.44 -12.90
C GLU A 373 38.82 -11.16 -13.73
N GLN A 374 39.19 -11.67 -14.91
CA GLN A 374 38.29 -12.48 -15.74
C GLN A 374 37.86 -13.79 -15.05
N LYS A 375 38.76 -14.43 -14.29
CA LYS A 375 38.44 -15.62 -13.48
C LYS A 375 37.47 -15.28 -12.33
N GLU A 376 37.66 -14.14 -11.69
CA GLU A 376 36.78 -13.65 -10.61
C GLU A 376 35.39 -13.30 -11.13
N ILE A 377 35.30 -12.65 -12.30
CA ILE A 377 34.01 -12.41 -12.99
C ILE A 377 33.33 -13.74 -13.32
N ASN A 378 34.07 -14.71 -13.87
CA ASN A 378 33.52 -16.05 -14.14
C ASN A 378 33.02 -16.74 -12.86
N ARG A 379 33.74 -16.61 -11.75
CA ARG A 379 33.32 -17.16 -10.45
C ARG A 379 32.02 -16.50 -9.98
N ARG A 380 31.90 -15.18 -10.09
CA ARG A 380 30.67 -14.44 -9.75
C ARG A 380 29.51 -14.80 -10.65
N LEU A 381 29.74 -14.93 -11.96
CA LEU A 381 28.72 -15.37 -12.92
C LEU A 381 28.22 -16.78 -12.61
N ARG A 382 29.10 -17.71 -12.24
CA ARG A 382 28.71 -19.05 -11.79
C ARG A 382 27.85 -19.00 -10.53
N GLN A 383 28.25 -18.22 -9.53
CA GLN A 383 27.45 -18.05 -8.30
C GLN A 383 26.10 -17.38 -8.56
N TYR A 384 26.04 -16.43 -9.50
CA TYR A 384 24.79 -15.82 -9.92
C TYR A 384 23.88 -16.82 -10.63
N LEU A 385 24.43 -17.60 -11.56
CA LEU A 385 23.71 -18.66 -12.26
C LEU A 385 23.17 -19.69 -11.26
N ASP A 386 23.98 -20.15 -10.31
CA ASP A 386 23.56 -21.10 -9.27
C ASP A 386 22.39 -20.54 -8.44
N ARG A 387 22.44 -19.25 -8.05
CA ARG A 387 21.32 -18.61 -7.34
C ARG A 387 20.06 -18.52 -8.18
N VAL A 388 20.19 -18.19 -9.47
CA VAL A 388 19.06 -18.12 -10.40
C VAL A 388 18.47 -19.52 -10.60
N ILE A 389 19.30 -20.55 -10.82
CA ILE A 389 18.85 -21.94 -10.95
C ILE A 389 18.12 -22.40 -9.69
N LEU A 390 18.65 -22.14 -8.51
CA LEU A 390 17.98 -22.48 -7.24
C LEU A 390 16.62 -21.76 -7.12
N THR A 391 16.58 -20.47 -7.46
CA THR A 391 15.34 -19.68 -7.43
C THR A 391 14.30 -20.19 -8.43
N VAL A 392 14.74 -20.66 -9.60
CA VAL A 392 13.86 -21.25 -10.63
C VAL A 392 13.36 -22.63 -10.20
N LEU A 393 14.23 -23.47 -9.65
CA LEU A 393 13.85 -24.78 -9.08
C LEU A 393 12.78 -24.67 -7.99
N GLU A 394 12.82 -23.60 -7.17
CA GLU A 394 11.84 -23.35 -6.11
C GLU A 394 10.49 -22.81 -6.61
N LYS A 395 10.48 -22.04 -7.72
CA LYS A 395 9.28 -21.33 -8.19
C LYS A 395 8.57 -22.00 -9.37
N ASP A 396 9.32 -22.54 -10.33
CA ASP A 396 8.78 -23.25 -11.49
C ASP A 396 9.85 -24.14 -12.16
N PRO A 397 9.93 -25.44 -11.81
CA PRO A 397 10.98 -26.33 -12.31
C PRO A 397 10.83 -26.67 -13.80
N ALA A 398 9.68 -26.41 -14.44
CA ALA A 398 9.45 -26.73 -15.85
C ALA A 398 10.29 -25.87 -16.82
N LEU A 399 10.77 -24.70 -16.37
CA LEU A 399 11.67 -23.81 -17.14
C LEU A 399 13.06 -24.39 -17.38
N LEU A 400 13.47 -25.40 -16.61
CA LEU A 400 14.76 -26.08 -16.75
C LEU A 400 14.65 -27.37 -17.59
N GLU A 401 13.46 -27.73 -18.06
CA GLU A 401 13.25 -28.90 -18.89
C GLU A 401 13.76 -28.61 -20.32
N ILE A 402 14.99 -29.07 -20.60
CA ILE A 402 15.54 -29.04 -21.95
C ILE A 402 14.75 -30.06 -22.77
N LYS A 403 13.78 -29.58 -23.56
CA LYS A 403 13.13 -30.42 -24.57
C LYS A 403 14.22 -30.88 -25.56
N PRO A 404 14.49 -32.19 -25.69
CA PRO A 404 15.40 -32.66 -26.72
C PRO A 404 14.80 -32.27 -28.07
N SER A 405 15.47 -31.37 -28.78
CA SER A 405 15.16 -31.11 -30.18
C SER A 405 15.35 -32.44 -30.94
N LEU A 406 14.27 -32.96 -31.53
CA LEU A 406 14.34 -34.03 -32.53
C LEU A 406 15.26 -33.65 -33.69
#